data_AF-A0A1Q7SQ12-F1
#
_entry.id   AF-A0A1Q7SQ12-F1
#
_cell.length_a   1.000
_cell.length_b   1.000
_cell.length_c   1.000
_cell.angle_alpha   90.00
_cell.angle_beta   90.00
_cell.angle_gamma   90.00
#
_symmetry.space_group_name_H-M   'P 1'
#
loop_
_entity.id
_entity.type
_entity.pdbx_description
1 polymer ?
#
loop_
_entity_poly.entity_id
_entity_poly.type
_entity_poly.pdbx_seq_one_letter_code
_entity_poly.pdbx_strand_id
1 'polypeptide(L)'
;MRTRAFWITLAIISVAGLQSLIVLDHNQWTVNSNSGLIPQPIRQGPLQTTYALGSYYWFQIGASGDDNSYNVDSANITIRTVYDQVRNDAHSYWVGTLLSTGGFVQVGYLNGLSTTGQPYCCAWFFETFNTPNCDCPPIIGPEGSSGPIGSWHTYSMVHAGNGVWSFYMDGNLLGESPLPSEKNYLGAGATSSGNKAPAGIAEVAQASDNKDIIGPAEFKDLEIRQAGPWHQMPIGVSHCCYGYGSQTGLPNLYGVSEVEGHNNDFLAGSNIRQPPSSTTLWPTSILFPTQVTLNFIDHSGNPFTPDWISMQDPGSGNVLYLTSYRSQEIPQSSSYKISYAYWHGVNVVNGSLVSGSASSQTIQGSVFSIPVRVVGRFYSLPVSGATVLTFLPDSTNQTVETGPEGNATLAQLPPGSYNLRVTVPYGVRSIVKTSVLGPVNISIPVFSIAELLTVIMPPIAVAIAVVLLALKREHARRVAMPTTPPYPIAIPVAFCGACGKPLSPAEFFCTTCGTPRSRSTQPSPPPQLPASSSAPPPPPQ
;
A
#
# COMPACT_ATOMS: atom_id res chain seq x y z
N MET A 1 47.06 -4.12 52.81
CA MET A 1 45.80 -3.55 52.25
C MET A 1 46.06 -3.02 50.84
N ARG A 2 45.20 -3.35 49.88
CA ARG A 2 45.06 -2.61 48.61
C ARG A 2 43.63 -2.83 48.11
N THR A 3 42.74 -1.90 48.42
CA THR A 3 41.33 -1.93 48.00
C THR A 3 41.24 -1.56 46.53
N ARG A 4 40.79 -2.48 45.68
CA ARG A 4 40.28 -2.15 44.34
C ARG A 4 38.79 -1.88 44.46
N ALA A 5 38.39 -0.62 44.24
CA ALA A 5 36.99 -0.28 44.07
C ALA A 5 36.49 -0.82 42.73
N PHE A 6 35.51 -1.73 42.76
CA PHE A 6 34.71 -2.07 41.59
C PHE A 6 33.48 -1.17 41.59
N TRP A 7 33.38 -0.30 40.59
CA TRP A 7 32.15 0.42 40.31
C TRP A 7 31.19 -0.53 39.60
N ILE A 8 30.07 -0.86 40.27
CA ILE A 8 28.95 -1.59 39.67
C ILE A 8 27.84 -0.56 39.44
N THR A 9 27.58 -0.23 38.18
CA THR A 9 26.42 0.56 37.76
C THR A 9 25.15 -0.27 37.93
N LEU A 10 24.35 0.07 38.94
CA LEU A 10 23.07 -0.57 39.22
C LEU A 10 21.98 0.05 38.34
N ALA A 11 21.62 -0.62 37.25
CA ALA A 11 20.46 -0.24 36.43
C ALA A 11 19.15 -0.63 37.16
N ILE A 12 18.57 0.33 37.88
CA ILE A 12 17.25 0.17 38.51
C ILE A 12 16.17 0.31 37.43
N ILE A 13 15.56 -0.80 37.02
CA ILE A 13 14.32 -0.76 36.22
C ILE A 13 13.16 -0.63 37.21
N SER A 14 12.73 0.60 37.45
CA SER A 14 11.52 0.91 38.23
C SER A 14 10.27 0.57 37.43
N VAL A 15 9.55 -0.46 37.86
CA VAL A 15 8.18 -0.76 37.40
C VAL A 15 7.19 0.09 38.21
N ALA A 16 6.06 0.46 37.57
CA ALA A 16 4.95 1.29 38.05
C ALA A 16 5.24 2.81 38.11
N GLY A 17 4.55 3.57 37.25
CA GLY A 17 4.68 5.03 37.24
C GLY A 17 4.07 5.81 36.08
N LEU A 18 3.27 5.21 35.19
CA LEU A 18 2.48 5.97 34.19
C LEU A 18 1.18 5.25 33.84
N GLN A 19 0.13 5.57 34.62
CA GLN A 19 -1.22 5.58 34.05
C GLN A 19 -1.29 6.77 33.08
N SER A 20 -1.01 6.51 31.80
CA SER A 20 -1.19 7.52 30.76
C SER A 20 -2.67 7.71 30.52
N LEU A 21 -3.15 8.92 30.82
CA LEU A 21 -4.51 9.37 30.60
C LEU A 21 -5.06 8.93 29.24
N ILE A 22 -6.21 8.26 29.25
CA ILE A 22 -7.15 8.32 28.14
C ILE A 22 -7.69 9.75 28.13
N VAL A 23 -7.06 10.63 27.33
CA VAL A 23 -7.71 11.86 26.90
C VAL A 23 -8.79 11.43 25.91
N LEU A 24 -10.02 11.34 26.42
CA LEU A 24 -11.23 11.38 25.60
C LEU A 24 -11.34 12.78 24.98
N ASP A 25 -10.58 13.03 23.92
CA ASP A 25 -10.92 14.10 23.00
C ASP A 25 -12.16 13.67 22.22
N HIS A 26 -13.32 13.88 22.86
CA HIS A 26 -14.56 14.18 22.15
C HIS A 26 -14.40 15.51 21.42
N ASN A 27 -13.58 15.53 20.37
CA ASN A 27 -13.72 16.55 19.35
C ASN A 27 -15.07 16.31 18.68
N GLN A 28 -15.99 17.22 18.99
CA GLN A 28 -17.34 17.22 18.45
C GLN A 28 -17.29 17.20 16.92
N TRP A 29 -18.27 16.53 16.33
CA TRP A 29 -18.55 16.65 14.90
C TRP A 29 -18.95 18.10 14.58
N THR A 30 -17.97 18.95 14.30
CA THR A 30 -18.19 20.21 13.61
C THR A 30 -18.33 19.91 12.13
N VAL A 31 -19.57 19.90 11.66
CA VAL A 31 -19.89 19.94 10.23
C VAL A 31 -19.47 21.31 9.70
N ASN A 32 -18.19 21.45 9.36
CA ASN A 32 -17.71 22.55 8.54
C ASN A 32 -18.11 22.25 7.09
N SER A 33 -19.26 22.77 6.71
CA SER A 33 -19.60 22.96 5.31
C SER A 33 -18.58 23.87 4.64
N ASN A 34 -18.24 23.56 3.39
CA ASN A 34 -17.47 24.39 2.46
C ASN A 34 -16.01 24.69 2.84
N SER A 35 -15.13 23.73 2.55
CA SER A 35 -13.80 24.04 1.99
C SER A 35 -13.64 23.30 0.68
N GLY A 36 -13.46 24.03 -0.41
CA GLY A 36 -13.41 23.47 -1.77
C GLY A 36 -12.27 22.47 -1.95
N LEU A 37 -12.50 21.47 -2.78
CA LEU A 37 -11.49 20.50 -3.21
C LEU A 37 -10.33 21.25 -3.86
N ILE A 38 -9.19 21.35 -3.17
CA ILE A 38 -7.96 21.91 -3.74
C ILE A 38 -7.33 20.81 -4.61
N PRO A 39 -7.25 20.97 -5.94
CA PRO A 39 -6.65 19.96 -6.81
C PRO A 39 -5.19 19.72 -6.38
N GLN A 40 -4.83 18.45 -6.16
CA GLN A 40 -3.42 18.08 -6.09
C GLN A 40 -2.92 17.93 -7.54
N PRO A 41 -1.82 18.61 -7.94
CA PRO A 41 -1.18 18.27 -9.22
C PRO A 41 -0.65 16.83 -9.15
N ILE A 42 -0.50 16.15 -10.30
CA ILE A 42 0.18 14.86 -10.37
C ILE A 42 1.54 15.01 -9.68
N ARG A 43 1.72 14.35 -8.54
CA ARG A 43 3.05 14.20 -7.97
C ARG A 43 3.77 13.22 -8.86
N GLN A 44 4.73 13.75 -9.60
CA GLN A 44 5.78 12.94 -10.20
C GLN A 44 6.38 12.02 -9.14
N GLY A 45 6.79 10.84 -9.59
CA GLY A 45 7.43 9.80 -8.80
C GLY A 45 8.61 10.30 -7.96
N PRO A 46 9.13 9.44 -7.06
CA PRO A 46 9.93 9.83 -5.91
C PRO A 46 10.99 10.90 -6.19
N LEU A 47 10.90 11.99 -5.44
CA LEU A 47 11.73 13.22 -5.45
C LEU A 47 13.25 12.98 -5.51
N GLN A 48 13.82 12.53 -6.65
CA GLN A 48 15.27 12.55 -6.88
C GLN A 48 15.79 12.30 -8.32
N THR A 49 15.00 12.53 -9.37
CA THR A 49 15.55 12.57 -10.75
C THR A 49 15.44 13.95 -11.37
N THR A 50 16.59 14.49 -11.78
CA THR A 50 16.68 15.76 -12.50
C THR A 50 16.08 15.60 -13.90
N TYR A 51 15.02 16.34 -14.17
CA TYR A 51 14.29 16.40 -15.44
C TYR A 51 15.23 16.48 -16.65
N ALA A 52 15.20 15.45 -17.50
CA ALA A 52 15.80 15.49 -18.83
C ALA A 52 14.70 15.78 -19.86
N LEU A 53 14.82 16.88 -20.60
CA LEU A 53 13.92 17.21 -21.69
C LEU A 53 14.04 16.17 -22.82
N GLY A 54 13.08 15.26 -22.87
CA GLY A 54 12.87 14.29 -23.96
C GLY A 54 13.49 12.92 -23.72
N SER A 55 12.68 11.94 -23.26
CA SER A 55 12.86 10.48 -23.45
C SER A 55 11.80 9.68 -22.68
N TYR A 56 10.50 9.95 -22.92
CA TYR A 56 9.41 9.23 -22.26
C TYR A 56 8.70 8.29 -23.23
N TYR A 57 8.33 7.11 -22.77
CA TYR A 57 7.37 6.23 -23.42
C TYR A 57 5.96 6.68 -23.01
N TRP A 58 5.17 7.12 -23.97
CA TRP A 58 3.77 7.52 -23.78
C TRP A 58 2.91 6.88 -24.87
N PHE A 59 1.95 6.05 -24.47
CA PHE A 59 1.10 5.28 -25.37
C PHE A 59 -0.37 5.30 -24.94
N GLN A 60 -1.28 5.39 -25.90
CA GLN A 60 -2.73 5.41 -25.71
C GLN A 60 -3.37 4.28 -26.53
N ILE A 61 -4.22 3.48 -25.89
CA ILE A 61 -4.86 2.29 -26.46
C ILE A 61 -6.33 2.22 -26.04
N GLY A 62 -7.23 1.97 -26.98
CA GLY A 62 -8.67 1.86 -26.66
C GLY A 62 -9.55 1.93 -27.90
N ALA A 63 -10.77 2.43 -27.74
CA ALA A 63 -11.74 2.52 -28.83
C ALA A 63 -12.17 3.97 -29.06
N SER A 64 -12.30 4.37 -30.32
CA SER A 64 -12.84 5.66 -30.73
C SER A 64 -13.96 5.47 -31.74
N GLY A 65 -14.92 6.40 -31.76
CA GLY A 65 -15.97 6.40 -32.78
C GLY A 65 -15.44 6.70 -34.19
N ASP A 66 -16.29 6.44 -35.19
CA ASP A 66 -16.06 6.78 -36.60
C ASP A 66 -16.65 8.17 -36.97
N ASP A 67 -16.73 8.47 -38.26
CA ASP A 67 -17.31 9.72 -38.79
C ASP A 67 -18.80 9.91 -38.40
N ASN A 68 -19.54 8.83 -38.12
CA ASN A 68 -20.92 8.93 -37.61
C ASN A 68 -20.98 9.37 -36.13
N SER A 69 -19.83 9.38 -35.44
CA SER A 69 -19.67 9.76 -34.04
C SER A 69 -19.06 11.16 -33.86
N TYR A 70 -19.17 12.02 -34.88
CA TYR A 70 -18.71 13.42 -34.88
C TYR A 70 -19.75 14.39 -34.32
N ASN A 71 -19.33 15.64 -34.04
CA ASN A 71 -20.17 16.71 -33.48
C ASN A 71 -20.86 16.33 -32.16
N VAL A 72 -20.19 15.52 -31.34
CA VAL A 72 -20.69 15.06 -30.05
C VAL A 72 -20.58 16.17 -29.01
N ASP A 73 -21.66 16.43 -28.27
CA ASP A 73 -21.73 17.43 -27.19
C ASP A 73 -21.70 16.80 -25.78
N SER A 74 -21.78 15.47 -25.68
CA SER A 74 -21.49 14.68 -24.48
C SER A 74 -21.03 13.26 -24.81
N ALA A 75 -20.13 12.70 -24.00
CA ALA A 75 -19.85 11.26 -23.99
C ALA A 75 -19.87 10.72 -22.56
N ASN A 76 -20.24 9.45 -22.41
CA ASN A 76 -20.07 8.72 -21.17
C ASN A 76 -19.52 7.32 -21.45
N ILE A 77 -18.85 6.72 -20.46
CA ILE A 77 -18.40 5.33 -20.51
C ILE A 77 -18.35 4.77 -19.10
N THR A 78 -18.64 3.48 -18.94
CA THR A 78 -18.45 2.78 -17.66
C THR A 78 -17.12 2.05 -17.69
N ILE A 79 -16.22 2.34 -16.74
CA ILE A 79 -14.88 1.75 -16.68
C ILE A 79 -14.77 0.90 -15.42
N ARG A 80 -14.19 -0.29 -15.55
CA ARG A 80 -13.78 -1.11 -14.40
C ARG A 80 -12.49 -0.55 -13.79
N THR A 81 -12.49 -0.30 -12.48
CA THR A 81 -11.29 0.11 -11.74
C THR A 81 -10.31 -1.07 -11.66
N VAL A 82 -9.12 -0.95 -12.25
CA VAL A 82 -8.09 -2.03 -12.27
C VAL A 82 -6.80 -1.61 -11.58
N TYR A 83 -6.01 -2.61 -11.18
CA TYR A 83 -4.68 -2.43 -10.63
C TYR A 83 -3.60 -2.58 -11.70
N ASP A 84 -2.63 -1.67 -11.71
CA ASP A 84 -1.48 -1.69 -12.61
C ASP A 84 -0.18 -2.03 -11.87
N GLN A 85 0.70 -2.82 -12.51
CA GLN A 85 2.06 -3.06 -12.03
C GLN A 85 3.00 -2.01 -12.60
N VAL A 86 2.91 -0.80 -12.05
CA VAL A 86 3.64 0.40 -12.49
C VAL A 86 5.07 0.43 -11.95
N ARG A 87 6.00 0.99 -12.72
CA ARG A 87 7.40 1.25 -12.33
C ARG A 87 7.75 2.74 -12.31
N ASN A 88 6.90 3.58 -12.88
CA ASN A 88 7.13 4.98 -13.18
C ASN A 88 5.82 5.79 -12.99
N ASP A 89 5.67 6.91 -13.70
CA ASP A 89 4.58 7.86 -13.48
C ASP A 89 3.21 7.39 -14.02
N ALA A 90 2.18 8.18 -13.72
CA ALA A 90 0.79 7.76 -13.72
C ALA A 90 0.30 7.08 -15.00
N HIS A 91 -0.55 6.06 -14.83
CA HIS A 91 -1.33 5.45 -15.90
C HIS A 91 -2.80 5.81 -15.68
N SER A 92 -3.59 5.84 -16.73
CA SER A 92 -4.93 6.44 -16.69
C SER A 92 -5.92 5.70 -17.58
N TYR A 93 -7.19 5.77 -17.20
CA TYR A 93 -8.32 5.15 -17.90
C TYR A 93 -9.45 6.17 -17.98
N TRP A 94 -9.80 6.61 -19.18
CA TRP A 94 -10.65 7.79 -19.37
C TRP A 94 -11.52 7.75 -20.63
N VAL A 95 -12.54 8.60 -20.66
CA VAL A 95 -13.24 9.03 -21.87
C VAL A 95 -12.91 10.49 -22.18
N GLY A 96 -12.65 10.79 -23.44
CA GLY A 96 -12.19 12.11 -23.85
C GLY A 96 -12.37 12.39 -25.33
N THR A 97 -12.26 13.64 -25.73
CA THR A 97 -12.33 14.06 -27.14
C THR A 97 -11.59 15.36 -27.42
N LEU A 98 -11.11 15.48 -28.65
CA LEU A 98 -10.72 16.77 -29.22
C LEU A 98 -12.00 17.55 -29.57
N LEU A 99 -11.96 18.86 -29.33
CA LEU A 99 -13.06 19.78 -29.56
C LEU A 99 -12.93 20.50 -30.90
N SER A 100 -14.05 21.02 -31.40
CA SER A 100 -14.14 21.84 -32.62
C SER A 100 -13.16 23.03 -32.64
N THR A 101 -12.78 23.56 -31.48
CA THR A 101 -11.84 24.68 -31.30
C THR A 101 -10.36 24.28 -31.27
N GLY A 102 -10.04 22.99 -31.29
CA GLY A 102 -8.69 22.48 -30.98
C GLY A 102 -8.41 22.33 -29.48
N GLY A 103 -9.42 22.58 -28.64
CA GLY A 103 -9.43 22.15 -27.24
C GLY A 103 -9.45 20.63 -27.10
N PHE A 104 -9.20 20.14 -25.89
CA PHE A 104 -9.33 18.75 -25.50
C PHE A 104 -9.95 18.67 -24.11
N VAL A 105 -10.79 17.66 -23.89
CA VAL A 105 -11.45 17.37 -22.62
C VAL A 105 -11.39 15.87 -22.35
N GLN A 106 -11.11 15.49 -21.10
CA GLN A 106 -11.14 14.10 -20.65
C GLN A 106 -11.55 13.95 -19.18
N VAL A 107 -12.12 12.81 -18.83
CA VAL A 107 -12.50 12.41 -17.47
C VAL A 107 -12.36 10.90 -17.29
N GLY A 108 -11.91 10.48 -16.12
CA GLY A 108 -11.63 9.07 -15.84
C GLY A 108 -11.02 8.85 -14.45
N TYR A 109 -10.18 7.84 -14.32
CA TYR A 109 -9.32 7.63 -13.15
C TYR A 109 -7.87 7.39 -13.52
N LEU A 110 -6.97 7.58 -12.55
CA LEU A 110 -5.55 7.29 -12.65
C LEU A 110 -5.05 6.34 -11.56
N ASN A 111 -4.05 5.56 -11.94
CA ASN A 111 -3.20 4.70 -11.12
C ASN A 111 -1.83 5.37 -10.93
N GLY A 112 -1.22 5.16 -9.76
CA GLY A 112 0.10 5.73 -9.46
C GLY A 112 0.82 5.02 -8.32
N LEU A 113 1.87 5.67 -7.80
CA LEU A 113 2.60 5.21 -6.62
C LEU A 113 2.30 6.14 -5.43
N SER A 114 1.89 5.56 -4.30
CA SER A 114 1.49 6.36 -3.13
C SER A 114 2.71 7.06 -2.53
N THR A 115 2.49 8.25 -1.99
CA THR A 115 3.51 8.99 -1.20
C THR A 115 4.05 8.21 0.01
N THR A 116 3.38 7.12 0.39
CA THR A 116 3.75 6.19 1.48
C THR A 116 4.55 4.97 1.02
N GLY A 117 4.79 4.80 -0.28
CA GLY A 117 5.42 3.59 -0.85
C GLY A 117 4.52 2.34 -0.82
N GLN A 118 3.20 2.52 -0.64
CA GLN A 118 2.22 1.52 -1.05
C GLN A 118 1.81 1.76 -2.53
N PRO A 119 1.32 0.75 -3.26
CA PRO A 119 0.70 0.98 -4.56
C PRO A 119 -0.55 1.86 -4.41
N TYR A 120 -0.72 2.88 -5.25
CA TYR A 120 -1.87 3.79 -5.21
C TYR A 120 -2.87 3.35 -6.28
N CYS A 121 -3.99 2.78 -5.84
CA CYS A 121 -5.21 2.68 -6.63
C CYS A 121 -6.37 3.19 -5.77
N CYS A 122 -7.27 4.01 -6.28
CA CYS A 122 -7.27 4.71 -7.57
C CYS A 122 -7.96 6.07 -7.33
N ALA A 123 -7.69 7.10 -8.15
CA ALA A 123 -8.32 8.41 -8.00
C ALA A 123 -8.97 8.89 -9.29
N TRP A 124 -10.17 9.46 -9.20
CA TRP A 124 -10.78 10.11 -10.36
C TRP A 124 -9.97 11.35 -10.76
N PHE A 125 -10.03 11.70 -12.04
CA PHE A 125 -9.48 12.96 -12.54
C PHE A 125 -10.33 13.50 -13.70
N PHE A 126 -10.19 14.79 -13.98
CA PHE A 126 -10.56 15.37 -15.26
C PHE A 126 -9.51 16.39 -15.72
N GLU A 127 -9.42 16.62 -17.01
CA GLU A 127 -8.42 17.50 -17.60
C GLU A 127 -8.97 18.24 -18.83
N THR A 128 -8.57 19.50 -18.98
CA THR A 128 -8.96 20.35 -20.11
C THR A 128 -7.79 21.21 -20.56
N PHE A 129 -7.46 21.21 -21.85
CA PHE A 129 -6.40 22.06 -22.39
C PHE A 129 -6.67 22.46 -23.84
N ASN A 130 -6.07 23.57 -24.29
CA ASN A 130 -6.06 23.96 -25.70
C ASN A 130 -4.77 23.46 -26.34
N THR A 131 -4.85 22.62 -27.38
CA THR A 131 -3.63 22.18 -28.08
C THR A 131 -2.98 23.37 -28.81
N PRO A 132 -1.64 23.56 -28.76
CA PRO A 132 -0.62 22.73 -28.14
C PRO A 132 -0.15 23.21 -26.74
N ASN A 133 -0.92 24.06 -26.04
CA ASN A 133 -0.49 24.75 -24.83
C ASN A 133 -0.71 23.87 -23.57
N CYS A 134 0.38 23.34 -23.02
CA CYS A 134 0.39 22.25 -22.04
C CYS A 134 0.39 22.66 -20.55
N ASP A 135 0.22 23.95 -20.25
CA ASP A 135 0.32 24.50 -18.89
C ASP A 135 -1.02 24.42 -18.13
N CYS A 136 -1.57 23.19 -18.11
CA CYS A 136 -2.92 22.83 -17.65
C CYS A 136 -2.87 21.49 -16.86
N PRO A 137 -2.46 21.47 -15.58
CA PRO A 137 -2.43 20.22 -14.81
C PRO A 137 -3.86 19.66 -14.65
N PRO A 138 -4.05 18.32 -14.66
CA PRO A 138 -5.34 17.71 -14.40
C PRO A 138 -5.82 17.98 -12.97
N ILE A 139 -7.13 18.00 -12.79
CA ILE A 139 -7.78 18.08 -11.48
C ILE A 139 -8.03 16.66 -11.00
N ILE A 140 -7.37 16.29 -9.91
CA ILE A 140 -7.36 14.93 -9.36
C ILE A 140 -8.12 14.90 -8.03
N GLY A 141 -8.94 13.87 -7.86
CA GLY A 141 -9.66 13.58 -6.62
C GLY A 141 -8.79 13.02 -5.49
N PRO A 142 -9.40 12.74 -4.32
CA PRO A 142 -8.72 12.06 -3.21
C PRO A 142 -8.22 10.64 -3.57
N GLU A 143 -7.28 10.12 -2.78
CA GLU A 143 -6.84 8.71 -2.86
C GLU A 143 -8.02 7.76 -2.59
N GLY A 144 -8.18 6.73 -3.43
CA GLY A 144 -9.30 5.79 -3.37
C GLY A 144 -10.65 6.34 -3.87
N SER A 145 -10.68 7.54 -4.45
CA SER A 145 -11.92 8.20 -4.87
C SER A 145 -12.61 7.58 -6.09
N SER A 146 -11.91 6.78 -6.90
CA SER A 146 -12.51 6.01 -8.00
C SER A 146 -12.87 4.57 -7.60
N GLY A 147 -13.12 4.35 -6.31
CA GLY A 147 -13.56 3.07 -5.76
C GLY A 147 -12.45 2.01 -5.60
N PRO A 148 -12.80 0.83 -5.04
CA PRO A 148 -11.89 -0.29 -4.88
C PRO A 148 -11.62 -1.00 -6.21
N ILE A 149 -10.50 -1.69 -6.32
CA ILE A 149 -10.18 -2.54 -7.47
C ILE A 149 -11.32 -3.53 -7.75
N GLY A 150 -11.74 -3.60 -9.01
CA GLY A 150 -12.86 -4.40 -9.49
C GLY A 150 -14.22 -3.69 -9.46
N SER A 151 -14.35 -2.49 -8.88
CA SER A 151 -15.57 -1.67 -8.98
C SER A 151 -15.79 -1.13 -10.39
N TRP A 152 -17.00 -0.66 -10.64
CA TRP A 152 -17.46 -0.11 -11.91
C TRP A 152 -17.97 1.31 -11.69
N HIS A 153 -17.52 2.24 -12.52
CA HIS A 153 -17.89 3.65 -12.41
C HIS A 153 -18.13 4.27 -13.78
N THR A 154 -19.21 5.03 -13.92
CA THR A 154 -19.55 5.73 -15.16
C THR A 154 -18.97 7.13 -15.14
N TYR A 155 -18.06 7.42 -16.08
CA TYR A 155 -17.45 8.73 -16.26
C TYR A 155 -18.11 9.46 -17.41
N SER A 156 -18.52 10.71 -17.21
CA SER A 156 -19.25 11.49 -18.21
C SER A 156 -18.67 12.88 -18.38
N MET A 157 -18.54 13.32 -19.64
CA MET A 157 -18.25 14.71 -20.00
C MET A 157 -19.43 15.28 -20.78
N VAL A 158 -19.90 16.47 -20.38
CA VAL A 158 -21.13 17.08 -20.90
C VAL A 158 -20.90 18.56 -21.16
N HIS A 159 -21.16 19.04 -22.39
CA HIS A 159 -21.21 20.47 -22.66
C HIS A 159 -22.39 21.13 -21.92
N ALA A 160 -22.08 22.11 -21.07
CA ALA A 160 -23.01 22.83 -20.20
C ALA A 160 -23.46 24.19 -20.75
N GLY A 161 -22.87 24.65 -21.86
CA GLY A 161 -23.14 25.94 -22.48
C GLY A 161 -21.94 26.88 -22.44
N ASN A 162 -21.92 27.86 -23.34
CA ASN A 162 -20.85 28.88 -23.44
C ASN A 162 -19.42 28.30 -23.49
N GLY A 163 -19.23 27.13 -24.11
CA GLY A 163 -17.92 26.46 -24.19
C GLY A 163 -17.42 25.83 -22.88
N VAL A 164 -18.28 25.75 -21.87
CA VAL A 164 -17.99 25.06 -20.59
C VAL A 164 -18.42 23.60 -20.69
N TRP A 165 -17.60 22.70 -20.15
CA TRP A 165 -17.85 21.27 -20.03
C TRP A 165 -17.85 20.87 -18.55
N SER A 166 -18.86 20.12 -18.13
CA SER A 166 -18.99 19.58 -16.78
C SER A 166 -18.65 18.09 -16.78
N PHE A 167 -17.96 17.64 -15.73
CA PHE A 167 -17.41 16.29 -15.61
C PHE A 167 -18.03 15.54 -14.44
N TYR A 168 -18.38 14.27 -14.64
CA TYR A 168 -19.13 13.47 -13.68
C TYR A 168 -18.52 12.08 -13.46
N MET A 169 -18.76 11.54 -12.26
CA MET A 169 -18.56 10.13 -11.90
C MET A 169 -19.83 9.63 -11.21
N ASP A 170 -20.44 8.57 -11.74
CA ASP A 170 -21.71 7.99 -11.27
C ASP A 170 -22.84 9.04 -11.15
N GLY A 171 -22.86 10.01 -12.08
CA GLY A 171 -23.79 11.15 -12.09
C GLY A 171 -23.46 12.27 -11.09
N ASN A 172 -22.44 12.12 -10.24
CA ASN A 172 -22.00 13.15 -9.30
C ASN A 172 -21.01 14.10 -10.00
N LEU A 173 -21.21 15.41 -9.87
CA LEU A 173 -20.33 16.42 -10.46
C LEU A 173 -18.95 16.39 -9.79
N LEU A 174 -17.90 16.18 -10.59
CA LEU A 174 -16.50 16.28 -10.18
C LEU A 174 -15.97 17.72 -10.28
N GLY A 175 -16.39 18.43 -11.34
CA GLY A 175 -15.98 19.79 -11.62
C GLY A 175 -16.30 20.21 -13.05
N GLU A 176 -15.79 21.36 -13.47
CA GLU A 176 -16.07 21.98 -14.77
C GLU A 176 -14.77 22.52 -15.40
N SER A 177 -14.77 22.65 -16.73
CA SER A 177 -13.71 23.34 -17.47
C SER A 177 -13.68 24.84 -17.13
N PRO A 178 -12.55 25.54 -17.34
CA PRO A 178 -12.44 26.97 -17.02
C PRO A 178 -13.54 27.82 -17.66
N LEU A 179 -14.08 28.77 -16.88
CA LEU A 179 -15.14 29.70 -17.29
C LEU A 179 -14.62 30.74 -18.29
N PRO A 180 -15.50 31.48 -19.02
CA PRO A 180 -15.09 32.48 -20.02
C PRO A 180 -14.17 33.60 -19.51
N SER A 181 -14.11 33.83 -18.19
CA SER A 181 -13.24 34.80 -17.53
C SER A 181 -11.89 34.24 -17.05
N GLU A 182 -11.66 32.93 -17.20
CA GLU A 182 -10.54 32.21 -16.57
C GLU A 182 -9.43 31.86 -17.55
N LYS A 183 -8.22 31.62 -17.01
CA LYS A 183 -7.08 31.13 -17.81
C LYS A 183 -7.44 29.75 -18.39
N ASN A 184 -7.02 29.49 -19.63
CA ASN A 184 -7.21 28.22 -20.33
C ASN A 184 -8.68 27.89 -20.72
N TYR A 185 -9.58 28.88 -20.73
CA TYR A 185 -10.92 28.75 -21.33
C TYR A 185 -10.87 28.16 -22.75
N LEU A 186 -11.75 27.21 -23.03
CA LEU A 186 -11.81 26.43 -24.29
C LEU A 186 -12.40 27.24 -25.47
N GLY A 187 -13.00 28.40 -25.18
CA GLY A 187 -13.61 29.30 -26.16
C GLY A 187 -15.10 29.02 -26.39
N ALA A 188 -15.88 30.06 -26.70
CA ALA A 188 -17.34 29.94 -26.81
C ALA A 188 -17.84 28.99 -27.93
N GLY A 189 -16.96 28.65 -28.89
CA GLY A 189 -17.23 27.66 -29.95
C GLY A 189 -16.97 26.21 -29.54
N ALA A 190 -16.45 25.94 -28.33
CA ALA A 190 -16.13 24.62 -27.81
C ALA A 190 -17.39 23.85 -27.37
N THR A 191 -18.38 23.77 -28.25
CA THR A 191 -19.70 23.20 -27.95
C THR A 191 -19.84 21.73 -28.38
N SER A 192 -18.88 21.20 -29.13
CA SER A 192 -18.87 19.80 -29.59
C SER A 192 -17.47 19.33 -29.99
N SER A 193 -17.33 18.03 -30.25
CA SER A 193 -16.11 17.40 -30.77
C SER A 193 -15.73 17.79 -32.21
N GLY A 194 -16.63 18.45 -32.95
CA GLY A 194 -16.42 18.75 -34.38
C GLY A 194 -16.14 17.48 -35.20
N ASN A 195 -15.15 17.52 -36.08
CA ASN A 195 -14.74 16.37 -36.93
C ASN A 195 -13.80 15.39 -36.18
N LYS A 196 -14.12 15.10 -34.91
CA LYS A 196 -13.43 14.15 -34.05
C LYS A 196 -14.48 13.36 -33.28
N ALA A 197 -14.25 12.07 -33.10
CA ALA A 197 -15.09 11.25 -32.25
C ALA A 197 -14.53 11.21 -30.83
N PRO A 198 -15.37 11.02 -29.80
CA PRO A 198 -14.90 10.59 -28.48
C PRO A 198 -14.19 9.25 -28.54
N ALA A 199 -13.31 9.03 -27.57
CA ALA A 199 -12.62 7.77 -27.36
C ALA A 199 -12.62 7.38 -25.88
N GLY A 200 -12.75 6.08 -25.61
CA GLY A 200 -12.43 5.48 -24.32
C GLY A 200 -11.04 4.85 -24.39
N ILE A 201 -10.14 5.26 -23.51
CA ILE A 201 -8.69 5.00 -23.62
C ILE A 201 -8.14 4.49 -22.29
N ALA A 202 -7.29 3.47 -22.38
CA ALA A 202 -6.26 3.14 -21.39
C ALA A 202 -4.93 3.75 -21.84
N GLU A 203 -4.21 4.39 -20.92
CA GLU A 203 -3.06 5.23 -21.22
C GLU A 203 -1.89 4.93 -20.28
N VAL A 204 -0.72 4.73 -20.89
CA VAL A 204 0.57 4.69 -20.21
C VAL A 204 1.26 6.01 -20.48
N ALA A 205 1.23 6.93 -19.52
CA ALA A 205 1.84 8.25 -19.65
C ALA A 205 3.21 8.31 -18.95
N GLN A 206 4.13 9.09 -19.52
CA GLN A 206 5.42 9.47 -18.90
C GLN A 206 6.31 8.30 -18.44
N ALA A 207 6.13 7.11 -19.02
CA ALA A 207 6.89 5.92 -18.65
C ALA A 207 8.36 6.00 -19.09
N SER A 208 9.25 5.32 -18.36
CA SER A 208 10.69 5.31 -18.63
C SER A 208 11.15 4.11 -19.46
N ASP A 209 10.32 3.07 -19.55
CA ASP A 209 10.44 1.95 -20.47
C ASP A 209 9.06 1.39 -20.83
N ASN A 210 8.99 0.48 -21.81
CA ASN A 210 7.73 -0.13 -22.28
C ASN A 210 7.33 -1.37 -21.46
N LYS A 211 7.63 -1.37 -20.17
CA LYS A 211 7.72 -2.60 -19.37
C LYS A 211 6.67 -2.66 -18.28
N ASP A 212 5.93 -1.58 -18.04
CA ASP A 212 4.75 -1.57 -17.17
C ASP A 212 3.67 -2.54 -17.66
N ILE A 213 2.89 -3.08 -16.72
CA ILE A 213 1.76 -3.96 -17.03
C ILE A 213 0.51 -3.24 -16.56
N ILE A 214 -0.35 -2.88 -17.51
CA ILE A 214 -1.60 -2.19 -17.25
C ILE A 214 -2.81 -3.10 -17.46
N GLY A 215 -3.71 -3.11 -16.48
CA GLY A 215 -4.96 -3.88 -16.46
C GLY A 215 -4.84 -5.32 -17.00
N PRO A 216 -5.54 -5.66 -18.11
CA PRO A 216 -6.35 -4.79 -18.95
C PRO A 216 -7.66 -4.38 -18.25
N ALA A 217 -8.11 -3.15 -18.51
CA ALA A 217 -9.40 -2.67 -18.03
C ALA A 217 -10.51 -3.05 -19.02
N GLU A 218 -11.68 -3.30 -18.47
CA GLU A 218 -12.92 -3.45 -19.23
C GLU A 218 -13.68 -2.13 -19.23
N PHE A 219 -14.06 -1.69 -20.42
CA PHE A 219 -14.87 -0.52 -20.69
C PHE A 219 -16.21 -1.00 -21.23
N LYS A 220 -17.30 -0.32 -20.85
CA LYS A 220 -18.67 -0.67 -21.20
C LYS A 220 -19.53 0.54 -21.49
N ASP A 221 -20.64 0.30 -22.17
CA ASP A 221 -21.73 1.26 -22.35
C ASP A 221 -21.23 2.62 -22.89
N LEU A 222 -20.35 2.62 -23.90
CA LEU A 222 -19.86 3.87 -24.51
C LEU A 222 -21.00 4.58 -25.25
N GLU A 223 -21.58 5.59 -24.59
CA GLU A 223 -22.64 6.42 -25.13
C GLU A 223 -22.16 7.80 -25.52
N ILE A 224 -22.83 8.36 -26.53
CA ILE A 224 -22.62 9.72 -27.03
C ILE A 224 -23.95 10.45 -27.18
N ARG A 225 -23.86 11.78 -27.31
CA ARG A 225 -24.99 12.67 -27.57
C ARG A 225 -24.60 13.68 -28.65
N GLN A 226 -25.41 13.79 -29.70
CA GLN A 226 -25.18 14.67 -30.85
C GLN A 226 -26.29 15.74 -30.94
N ALA A 227 -26.53 16.41 -29.80
CA ALA A 227 -27.80 17.06 -29.45
C ALA A 227 -29.00 16.09 -29.38
N GLY A 228 -29.91 16.32 -28.42
CA GLY A 228 -31.07 15.46 -28.19
C GLY A 228 -30.80 14.32 -27.17
N PRO A 229 -31.35 13.11 -27.37
CA PRO A 229 -31.17 12.00 -26.43
C PRO A 229 -29.77 11.37 -26.53
N TRP A 230 -29.34 10.73 -25.45
CA TRP A 230 -28.19 9.83 -25.45
C TRP A 230 -28.46 8.59 -26.32
N HIS A 231 -27.40 8.08 -26.95
CA HIS A 231 -27.42 6.78 -27.63
C HIS A 231 -26.04 6.13 -27.57
N GLN A 232 -26.03 4.81 -27.69
CA GLN A 232 -24.81 4.01 -27.80
C GLN A 232 -23.99 4.42 -29.05
N MET A 233 -22.66 4.28 -28.98
CA MET A 233 -21.76 4.62 -30.08
C MET A 233 -21.97 3.65 -31.27
N PRO A 234 -22.37 4.13 -32.47
CA PRO A 234 -22.80 3.24 -33.55
C PRO A 234 -21.72 2.26 -34.04
N ILE A 235 -20.48 2.75 -34.14
CA ILE A 235 -19.31 2.00 -34.61
C ILE A 235 -18.12 2.41 -33.75
N GLY A 236 -17.42 1.42 -33.18
CA GLY A 236 -16.13 1.62 -32.53
C GLY A 236 -15.00 1.11 -33.41
N VAL A 237 -13.90 1.86 -33.48
CA VAL A 237 -12.66 1.44 -34.13
C VAL A 237 -11.48 1.52 -33.15
N SER A 238 -10.48 0.66 -33.34
CA SER A 238 -9.30 0.61 -32.51
C SER A 238 -8.49 1.90 -32.58
N HIS A 239 -8.30 2.53 -31.44
CA HIS A 239 -7.42 3.67 -31.24
C HIS A 239 -6.07 3.16 -30.74
N CYS A 240 -5.00 3.40 -31.50
CA CYS A 240 -3.63 3.07 -31.11
C CYS A 240 -2.73 4.25 -31.46
N CYS A 241 -2.25 5.03 -30.47
CA CYS A 241 -1.33 6.13 -30.77
C CYS A 241 -0.25 6.33 -29.71
N TYR A 242 0.80 7.04 -30.11
CA TYR A 242 1.85 7.51 -29.22
C TYR A 242 1.57 8.95 -28.82
N GLY A 243 1.74 9.27 -27.54
CA GLY A 243 1.59 10.64 -27.03
C GLY A 243 2.62 11.60 -27.62
N TYR A 244 2.37 12.91 -27.50
CA TYR A 244 3.26 13.93 -28.06
C TYR A 244 4.65 13.88 -27.40
N GLY A 245 5.72 13.78 -28.22
CA GLY A 245 7.10 13.66 -27.73
C GLY A 245 7.49 12.26 -27.23
N SER A 246 6.64 11.25 -27.44
CA SER A 246 6.88 9.87 -27.03
C SER A 246 8.01 9.17 -27.80
N GLN A 247 8.71 8.24 -27.13
CA GLN A 247 9.68 7.34 -27.73
C GLN A 247 9.00 6.24 -28.56
N THR A 248 8.81 6.49 -29.86
CA THR A 248 8.23 5.54 -30.83
C THR A 248 9.14 4.35 -31.18
N GLY A 249 10.39 4.34 -30.68
CA GLY A 249 11.35 3.25 -30.92
C GLY A 249 11.17 2.03 -30.00
N LEU A 250 10.31 2.12 -28.99
CA LEU A 250 9.97 0.99 -28.12
C LEU A 250 8.72 0.26 -28.65
N PRO A 251 8.69 -1.09 -28.66
CA PRO A 251 7.53 -1.82 -29.14
C PRO A 251 6.36 -1.67 -28.17
N ASN A 252 5.18 -1.38 -28.71
CA ASN A 252 3.94 -1.40 -27.95
C ASN A 252 3.59 -2.84 -27.50
N LEU A 253 3.24 -2.99 -26.23
CA LEU A 253 2.84 -4.26 -25.60
C LEU A 253 1.36 -4.30 -25.18
N TYR A 254 0.59 -3.29 -25.56
CA TYR A 254 -0.82 -3.12 -25.18
C TYR A 254 -1.74 -3.26 -26.39
N GLY A 255 -2.90 -3.88 -26.19
CA GLY A 255 -3.90 -4.08 -27.23
C GLY A 255 -5.28 -3.60 -26.82
N VAL A 256 -6.19 -3.63 -27.79
CA VAL A 256 -7.62 -3.41 -27.61
C VAL A 256 -8.39 -4.47 -28.38
N SER A 257 -9.47 -4.97 -27.79
CA SER A 257 -10.45 -5.85 -28.45
C SER A 257 -11.85 -5.56 -27.93
N GLU A 258 -12.86 -5.69 -28.79
CA GLU A 258 -14.26 -5.84 -28.38
C GLU A 258 -14.38 -7.03 -27.41
N VAL A 259 -15.35 -6.94 -26.49
CA VAL A 259 -15.87 -8.11 -25.76
C VAL A 259 -16.88 -8.82 -26.66
N GLU A 260 -16.63 -10.08 -26.98
CA GLU A 260 -17.38 -10.82 -28.02
C GLU A 260 -18.89 -10.78 -27.77
N GLY A 261 -19.66 -10.31 -28.77
CA GLY A 261 -21.12 -10.22 -28.70
C GLY A 261 -21.68 -9.02 -27.92
N HIS A 262 -20.81 -8.12 -27.43
CA HIS A 262 -21.19 -6.94 -26.66
C HIS A 262 -20.69 -5.64 -27.34
N ASN A 263 -21.48 -5.11 -28.28
CA ASN A 263 -21.21 -3.80 -28.89
C ASN A 263 -21.00 -2.73 -27.80
N ASN A 264 -20.01 -1.85 -27.97
CA ASN A 264 -19.58 -0.79 -27.03
C ASN A 264 -18.80 -1.28 -25.80
N ASP A 265 -18.67 -2.59 -25.59
CA ASP A 265 -17.83 -3.16 -24.54
C ASP A 265 -16.47 -3.57 -25.13
N PHE A 266 -15.37 -3.20 -24.48
CA PHE A 266 -14.02 -3.54 -24.94
C PHE A 266 -13.03 -3.69 -23.79
N LEU A 267 -12.01 -4.53 -24.00
CA LEU A 267 -10.83 -4.65 -23.15
C LEU A 267 -9.68 -3.83 -23.74
N ALA A 268 -8.99 -3.05 -22.92
CA ALA A 268 -7.75 -2.36 -23.30
C ALA A 268 -6.65 -2.50 -22.25
N GLY A 269 -5.42 -2.79 -22.69
CA GLY A 269 -4.23 -2.91 -21.84
C GLY A 269 -3.31 -4.07 -22.20
N SER A 270 -2.53 -4.55 -21.23
CA SER A 270 -1.55 -5.63 -21.41
C SER A 270 -2.19 -7.00 -21.68
N ASN A 271 -1.46 -7.88 -22.37
CA ASN A 271 -1.90 -9.23 -22.79
C ASN A 271 -3.11 -9.28 -23.76
N ILE A 272 -3.68 -8.13 -24.13
CA ILE A 272 -4.61 -8.02 -25.25
C ILE A 272 -3.79 -7.94 -26.56
N ARG A 273 -4.22 -8.65 -27.60
CA ARG A 273 -3.58 -8.59 -28.92
C ARG A 273 -3.77 -7.20 -29.50
N GLN A 274 -2.68 -6.54 -29.92
CA GLN A 274 -2.80 -5.26 -30.62
C GLN A 274 -3.37 -5.47 -32.04
N PRO A 275 -4.52 -4.86 -32.40
CA PRO A 275 -4.98 -4.80 -33.77
C PRO A 275 -4.26 -3.68 -34.55
N PRO A 276 -4.29 -3.69 -35.90
CA PRO A 276 -3.99 -2.50 -36.68
C PRO A 276 -4.86 -1.31 -36.21
N SER A 277 -4.34 -0.08 -36.26
CA SER A 277 -5.13 1.11 -35.94
C SER A 277 -6.32 1.24 -36.89
N SER A 278 -7.44 1.76 -36.40
CA SER A 278 -8.72 1.89 -37.11
C SER A 278 -9.34 0.56 -37.58
N THR A 279 -8.98 -0.57 -36.94
CA THR A 279 -9.72 -1.83 -37.09
C THR A 279 -11.07 -1.68 -36.43
N THR A 280 -12.16 -2.00 -37.12
CA THR A 280 -13.50 -2.03 -36.52
C THR A 280 -13.53 -3.00 -35.35
N LEU A 281 -13.93 -2.49 -34.18
CA LEU A 281 -14.15 -3.26 -32.96
C LEU A 281 -15.61 -3.66 -32.85
N TRP A 282 -16.57 -2.75 -33.11
CA TRP A 282 -18.00 -3.08 -33.13
C TRP A 282 -18.74 -2.29 -34.21
N PRO A 283 -19.89 -2.78 -34.71
CA PRO A 283 -20.49 -4.08 -34.40
C PRO A 283 -19.77 -5.23 -35.11
N THR A 284 -19.34 -6.26 -34.37
CA THR A 284 -19.02 -7.55 -35.00
C THR A 284 -20.32 -8.34 -35.21
N SER A 285 -20.46 -8.93 -36.40
CA SER A 285 -21.61 -9.79 -36.70
C SER A 285 -21.18 -11.25 -36.65
N ILE A 286 -21.60 -11.95 -35.60
CA ILE A 286 -21.33 -13.39 -35.45
C ILE A 286 -22.27 -14.15 -36.39
N LEU A 287 -21.73 -14.61 -37.52
CA LEU A 287 -22.45 -15.50 -38.43
C LEU A 287 -22.49 -16.92 -37.84
N PHE A 288 -23.70 -17.45 -37.67
CA PHE A 288 -23.96 -18.79 -37.11
C PHE A 288 -23.38 -18.96 -35.68
N PRO A 289 -23.88 -18.20 -34.69
CA PRO A 289 -23.39 -18.29 -33.32
C PRO A 289 -23.70 -19.66 -32.70
N THR A 290 -22.76 -20.14 -31.88
CA THR A 290 -22.98 -21.27 -30.98
C THR A 290 -23.03 -20.74 -29.55
N GLN A 291 -24.03 -21.17 -28.77
CA GLN A 291 -24.13 -20.79 -27.36
C GLN A 291 -23.30 -21.72 -26.47
N VAL A 292 -22.37 -21.15 -25.71
CA VAL A 292 -21.52 -21.86 -24.74
C VAL A 292 -21.66 -21.29 -23.33
N THR A 293 -21.60 -22.16 -22.32
CA THR A 293 -21.42 -21.76 -20.92
C THR A 293 -20.08 -22.30 -20.40
N LEU A 294 -19.27 -21.42 -19.83
CA LEU A 294 -17.95 -21.75 -19.28
C LEU A 294 -18.00 -21.64 -17.76
N ASN A 295 -17.69 -22.72 -17.06
CA ASN A 295 -17.69 -22.77 -15.60
C ASN A 295 -16.25 -22.95 -15.13
N PHE A 296 -15.73 -22.04 -14.30
CA PHE A 296 -14.36 -22.13 -13.80
C PHE A 296 -14.35 -22.65 -12.36
N ILE A 297 -13.51 -23.65 -12.09
CA ILE A 297 -13.35 -24.25 -10.75
C ILE A 297 -11.89 -24.21 -10.31
N ASP A 298 -11.67 -23.96 -9.03
CA ASP A 298 -10.36 -24.04 -8.40
C ASP A 298 -9.88 -25.50 -8.31
N HIS A 299 -8.65 -25.71 -7.82
CA HIS A 299 -8.08 -27.04 -7.69
C HIS A 299 -8.84 -27.96 -6.71
N SER A 300 -9.68 -27.40 -5.84
CA SER A 300 -10.54 -28.10 -4.88
C SER A 300 -11.98 -28.28 -5.39
N GLY A 301 -12.32 -27.78 -6.58
CA GLY A 301 -13.66 -27.85 -7.17
C GLY A 301 -14.59 -26.69 -6.83
N ASN A 302 -14.12 -25.66 -6.12
CA ASN A 302 -14.93 -24.47 -5.80
C ASN A 302 -15.05 -23.54 -7.01
N PRO A 303 -16.22 -22.98 -7.32
CA PRO A 303 -16.38 -22.07 -8.45
C PRO A 303 -15.66 -20.73 -8.23
N PHE A 304 -15.03 -20.21 -9.27
CA PHE A 304 -14.54 -18.82 -9.36
C PHE A 304 -14.89 -18.23 -10.72
N THR A 305 -14.69 -16.92 -10.89
CA THR A 305 -15.09 -16.19 -12.11
C THR A 305 -13.90 -15.34 -12.58
N PRO A 306 -13.16 -15.75 -13.63
CA PRO A 306 -12.06 -14.94 -14.18
C PRO A 306 -12.53 -13.53 -14.54
N ASP A 307 -11.64 -12.55 -14.46
CA ASP A 307 -11.89 -11.16 -14.85
C ASP A 307 -12.17 -11.04 -16.35
N TRP A 308 -11.42 -11.80 -17.15
CA TRP A 308 -11.61 -12.00 -18.58
C TRP A 308 -10.90 -13.27 -19.01
N ILE A 309 -11.28 -13.81 -20.17
CA ILE A 309 -10.55 -14.89 -20.86
C ILE A 309 -10.30 -14.52 -22.32
N SER A 310 -9.28 -15.14 -22.92
CA SER A 310 -9.10 -15.13 -24.37
C SER A 310 -9.15 -16.54 -24.94
N MET A 311 -9.96 -16.75 -25.97
CA MET A 311 -10.13 -18.02 -26.67
C MET A 311 -9.60 -17.92 -28.09
N GLN A 312 -8.54 -18.67 -28.41
CA GLN A 312 -7.98 -18.73 -29.75
C GLN A 312 -8.59 -19.89 -30.54
N ASP A 313 -9.11 -19.65 -31.73
CA ASP A 313 -9.44 -20.71 -32.69
C ASP A 313 -8.13 -21.26 -33.30
N PRO A 314 -7.80 -22.57 -33.11
CA PRO A 314 -6.59 -23.15 -33.68
C PRO A 314 -6.58 -23.20 -35.21
N GLY A 315 -7.75 -23.11 -35.86
CA GLY A 315 -7.87 -23.15 -37.32
C GLY A 315 -7.51 -21.83 -38.00
N SER A 316 -8.18 -20.74 -37.61
CA SER A 316 -7.98 -19.40 -38.18
C SER A 316 -6.91 -18.57 -37.47
N GLY A 317 -6.59 -18.88 -36.21
CA GLY A 317 -5.76 -18.02 -35.36
C GLY A 317 -6.47 -16.77 -34.84
N ASN A 318 -7.79 -16.63 -35.08
CA ASN A 318 -8.62 -15.58 -34.48
C ASN A 318 -8.67 -15.76 -32.96
N VAL A 319 -8.80 -14.65 -32.23
CA VAL A 319 -8.84 -14.63 -30.77
C VAL A 319 -10.09 -13.87 -30.35
N LEU A 320 -10.97 -14.54 -29.61
CA LEU A 320 -12.16 -13.97 -28.99
C LEU A 320 -11.81 -13.57 -27.55
N TYR A 321 -12.44 -12.52 -27.04
CA TYR A 321 -12.29 -12.07 -25.66
C TYR A 321 -13.65 -12.07 -24.95
N LEU A 322 -13.74 -12.73 -23.80
CA LEU A 322 -14.98 -12.84 -23.03
C LEU A 322 -14.77 -12.37 -21.59
N THR A 323 -15.75 -11.66 -21.06
CA THR A 323 -15.80 -11.16 -19.67
C THR A 323 -17.05 -11.65 -18.94
N SER A 324 -18.00 -12.24 -19.67
CA SER A 324 -19.10 -13.02 -19.11
C SER A 324 -19.07 -14.46 -19.68
N TYR A 325 -19.65 -15.42 -18.96
CA TYR A 325 -19.40 -16.85 -19.21
C TYR A 325 -20.66 -17.71 -19.31
N ARG A 326 -21.84 -17.09 -19.30
CA ARG A 326 -23.13 -17.80 -19.32
C ARG A 326 -23.81 -17.57 -20.66
N SER A 327 -24.15 -18.65 -21.35
CA SER A 327 -24.88 -18.59 -22.64
C SER A 327 -24.26 -17.63 -23.67
N GLN A 328 -22.93 -17.58 -23.74
CA GLN A 328 -22.18 -16.71 -24.63
C GLN A 328 -22.37 -17.14 -26.08
N GLU A 329 -22.71 -16.19 -26.95
CA GLU A 329 -22.78 -16.42 -28.39
C GLU A 329 -21.40 -16.20 -28.99
N ILE A 330 -20.77 -17.28 -29.45
CA ILE A 330 -19.45 -17.24 -30.09
C ILE A 330 -19.52 -17.78 -31.51
N PRO A 331 -18.61 -17.39 -32.42
CA PRO A 331 -18.51 -17.99 -33.75
C PRO A 331 -18.40 -19.51 -33.69
N GLN A 332 -18.95 -20.21 -34.69
CA GLN A 332 -18.84 -21.66 -34.74
C GLN A 332 -17.43 -22.09 -35.16
N SER A 333 -16.66 -22.69 -34.24
CA SER A 333 -15.44 -23.46 -34.55
C SER A 333 -15.58 -24.91 -34.07
N SER A 334 -14.64 -25.78 -34.46
CA SER A 334 -14.54 -27.15 -33.95
C SER A 334 -14.02 -27.19 -32.51
N SER A 335 -13.10 -26.30 -32.16
CA SER A 335 -12.55 -26.16 -30.81
C SER A 335 -11.93 -24.77 -30.63
N TYR A 336 -11.89 -24.32 -29.38
CA TYR A 336 -11.14 -23.14 -28.97
C TYR A 336 -10.07 -23.53 -27.95
N LYS A 337 -8.94 -22.83 -27.95
CA LYS A 337 -7.90 -22.94 -26.92
C LYS A 337 -7.98 -21.72 -26.02
N ILE A 338 -8.23 -21.91 -24.73
CA ILE A 338 -8.09 -20.83 -23.74
C ILE A 338 -6.61 -20.52 -23.59
N SER A 339 -6.19 -19.35 -24.07
CA SER A 339 -4.81 -18.86 -23.98
C SER A 339 -4.57 -18.10 -22.68
N TYR A 340 -5.57 -17.36 -22.23
CA TYR A 340 -5.60 -16.68 -20.94
C TYR A 340 -6.95 -16.91 -20.29
N ALA A 341 -6.96 -17.19 -18.98
CA ALA A 341 -8.06 -16.84 -18.10
C ALA A 341 -7.45 -16.03 -16.95
N TYR A 342 -7.73 -14.74 -16.91
CA TYR A 342 -7.07 -13.79 -16.02
C TYR A 342 -7.86 -13.69 -14.71
N TRP A 343 -7.19 -13.81 -13.58
CA TRP A 343 -7.80 -13.78 -12.26
C TRP A 343 -6.82 -13.15 -11.27
N HIS A 344 -7.24 -12.05 -10.61
CA HIS A 344 -6.40 -11.30 -9.67
C HIS A 344 -5.00 -10.97 -10.23
N GLY A 345 -4.94 -10.47 -11.48
CA GLY A 345 -3.69 -10.06 -12.12
C GLY A 345 -2.80 -11.18 -12.66
N VAL A 346 -3.26 -12.44 -12.70
CA VAL A 346 -2.48 -13.60 -13.16
C VAL A 346 -3.29 -14.48 -14.12
N ASN A 347 -2.63 -15.04 -15.13
CA ASN A 347 -3.24 -16.10 -15.95
C ASN A 347 -3.30 -17.43 -15.17
N VAL A 348 -4.50 -17.95 -14.93
CA VAL A 348 -4.75 -19.19 -14.19
C VAL A 348 -5.10 -20.39 -15.06
N VAL A 349 -5.24 -20.22 -16.39
CA VAL A 349 -5.50 -21.31 -17.34
C VAL A 349 -4.51 -21.25 -18.50
N ASN A 350 -3.84 -22.36 -18.79
CA ASN A 350 -2.91 -22.45 -19.93
C ASN A 350 -3.30 -23.61 -20.85
N GLY A 351 -3.95 -23.28 -21.98
CA GLY A 351 -4.15 -24.21 -23.09
C GLY A 351 -5.27 -25.22 -22.94
N SER A 352 -6.22 -25.00 -22.02
CA SER A 352 -7.45 -25.81 -21.95
C SER A 352 -8.24 -25.70 -23.26
N LEU A 353 -8.65 -26.85 -23.80
CA LEU A 353 -9.47 -26.92 -25.02
C LEU A 353 -10.96 -26.88 -24.68
N VAL A 354 -11.66 -25.91 -25.26
CA VAL A 354 -13.13 -25.82 -25.26
C VAL A 354 -13.65 -26.50 -26.54
N SER A 355 -14.60 -27.41 -26.40
CA SER A 355 -15.22 -28.07 -27.55
C SER A 355 -16.31 -27.19 -28.15
N GLY A 356 -16.22 -26.89 -29.45
CA GLY A 356 -17.24 -26.08 -30.13
C GLY A 356 -18.60 -26.76 -30.31
N SER A 357 -18.73 -28.04 -29.93
CA SER A 357 -20.00 -28.76 -29.85
C SER A 357 -20.61 -28.80 -28.44
N ALA A 358 -19.92 -28.28 -27.41
CA ALA A 358 -20.38 -28.32 -26.03
C ALA A 358 -21.15 -27.04 -25.66
N SER A 359 -22.42 -27.19 -25.26
CA SER A 359 -23.23 -26.08 -24.73
C SER A 359 -22.82 -25.62 -23.33
N SER A 360 -22.09 -26.46 -22.59
CA SER A 360 -21.51 -26.15 -21.29
C SER A 360 -20.22 -26.93 -21.07
N GLN A 361 -19.21 -26.27 -20.51
CA GLN A 361 -17.93 -26.90 -20.18
C GLN A 361 -17.39 -26.37 -18.85
N THR A 362 -16.71 -27.24 -18.11
CA THR A 362 -16.03 -26.90 -16.85
C THR A 362 -14.52 -26.88 -17.08
N ILE A 363 -13.87 -25.80 -16.63
CA ILE A 363 -12.43 -25.54 -16.78
C ILE A 363 -11.82 -25.44 -15.39
N GLN A 364 -10.85 -26.30 -15.10
CA GLN A 364 -10.10 -26.26 -13.85
C GLN A 364 -8.95 -25.26 -13.96
N GLY A 365 -8.98 -24.22 -13.14
CA GLY A 365 -7.92 -23.22 -13.05
C GLY A 365 -6.80 -23.65 -12.10
N SER A 366 -5.63 -23.04 -12.27
CA SER A 366 -4.48 -23.11 -11.36
C SER A 366 -4.70 -22.20 -10.14
N VAL A 367 -5.86 -22.32 -9.52
CA VAL A 367 -6.31 -21.53 -8.37
C VAL A 367 -6.38 -22.47 -7.17
N PHE A 368 -5.82 -22.09 -6.03
CA PHE A 368 -5.56 -23.00 -4.92
C PHE A 368 -6.13 -22.48 -3.60
N SER A 369 -6.79 -23.37 -2.86
CA SER A 369 -7.12 -23.13 -1.45
C SER A 369 -5.99 -23.67 -0.57
N ILE A 370 -5.32 -22.76 0.13
CA ILE A 370 -4.08 -23.00 0.87
C ILE A 370 -4.37 -23.09 2.38
N PRO A 371 -4.28 -24.29 3.00
CA PRO A 371 -4.39 -24.43 4.43
C PRO A 371 -3.14 -23.87 5.12
N VAL A 372 -3.38 -22.98 6.09
CA VAL A 372 -2.38 -22.34 6.94
C VAL A 372 -2.58 -22.81 8.37
N ARG A 373 -1.50 -23.26 9.00
CA ARG A 373 -1.47 -23.66 10.40
C ARG A 373 -0.49 -22.79 11.19
N VAL A 374 -1.00 -22.02 12.14
CA VAL A 374 -0.19 -21.16 13.02
C VAL A 374 0.10 -21.91 14.32
N VAL A 375 1.39 -22.03 14.65
CA VAL A 375 1.87 -22.80 15.81
C VAL A 375 2.90 -22.04 16.62
N GLY A 376 3.00 -22.35 17.91
CA GLY A 376 4.08 -21.91 18.78
C GLY A 376 5.45 -22.37 18.25
N ARG A 377 6.43 -21.47 18.26
CA ARG A 377 7.78 -21.66 17.72
C ARG A 377 8.63 -22.68 18.49
N PHE A 378 8.40 -22.86 19.78
CA PHE A 378 9.12 -23.83 20.62
C PHE A 378 8.33 -25.12 20.82
N TYR A 379 7.03 -25.01 21.09
CA TYR A 379 6.22 -26.15 21.52
C TYR A 379 5.34 -26.74 20.40
N SER A 380 5.29 -26.11 19.22
CA SER A 380 4.39 -26.47 18.11
C SER A 380 2.90 -26.54 18.50
N LEU A 381 2.52 -25.90 19.62
CA LEU A 381 1.14 -25.83 20.09
C LEU A 381 0.30 -24.95 19.14
N PRO A 382 -0.95 -25.31 18.86
CA PRO A 382 -1.82 -24.52 18.00
C PRO A 382 -2.07 -23.13 18.60
N VAL A 383 -2.07 -22.09 17.75
CA VAL A 383 -2.39 -20.71 18.17
C VAL A 383 -3.73 -20.30 17.57
N SER A 384 -4.77 -20.30 18.40
CA SER A 384 -6.11 -19.81 18.06
C SER A 384 -6.16 -18.29 18.01
N GLY A 385 -7.04 -17.72 17.18
CA GLY A 385 -7.26 -16.27 17.07
C GLY A 385 -6.12 -15.51 16.40
N ALA A 386 -5.21 -16.19 15.70
CA ALA A 386 -4.16 -15.55 14.94
C ALA A 386 -4.72 -15.07 13.59
N THR A 387 -4.57 -13.77 13.32
CA THR A 387 -4.94 -13.17 12.03
C THR A 387 -3.83 -13.37 11.01
N VAL A 388 -4.12 -14.00 9.88
CA VAL A 388 -3.23 -14.14 8.72
C VAL A 388 -3.72 -13.22 7.61
N LEU A 389 -2.94 -12.19 7.29
CA LEU A 389 -3.18 -11.25 6.21
C LEU A 389 -2.20 -11.52 5.06
N THR A 390 -2.72 -11.56 3.83
CA THR A 390 -1.91 -11.52 2.60
C THR A 390 -2.50 -10.53 1.60
N PHE A 391 -1.72 -10.19 0.58
CA PHE A 391 -2.18 -9.46 -0.61
C PHE A 391 -2.09 -10.40 -1.82
N LEU A 392 -3.05 -10.29 -2.72
CA LEU A 392 -3.10 -10.97 -4.01
C LEU A 392 -2.28 -10.19 -5.05
N PRO A 393 -2.01 -10.75 -6.25
CA PRO A 393 -1.14 -10.10 -7.24
C PRO A 393 -1.72 -8.82 -7.86
N ASP A 394 -3.03 -8.61 -7.71
CA ASP A 394 -3.75 -7.35 -8.00
C ASP A 394 -3.77 -6.37 -6.82
N SER A 395 -3.01 -6.61 -5.75
CA SER A 395 -3.02 -5.84 -4.50
C SER A 395 -4.33 -5.86 -3.68
N THR A 396 -5.36 -6.60 -4.08
CA THR A 396 -6.48 -6.88 -3.17
C THR A 396 -6.00 -7.70 -1.96
N ASN A 397 -6.66 -7.60 -0.81
CA ASN A 397 -6.23 -8.29 0.40
C ASN A 397 -7.11 -9.50 0.73
N GLN A 398 -6.51 -10.47 1.40
CA GLN A 398 -7.22 -11.60 1.99
C GLN A 398 -6.78 -11.77 3.44
N THR A 399 -7.75 -11.81 4.34
CA THR A 399 -7.54 -11.93 5.79
C THR A 399 -8.35 -13.09 6.33
N VAL A 400 -7.71 -13.96 7.12
CA VAL A 400 -8.37 -15.09 7.81
C VAL A 400 -7.91 -15.16 9.27
N GLU A 401 -8.75 -15.74 10.13
CA GLU A 401 -8.43 -15.97 11.55
C GLU A 401 -8.36 -17.48 11.83
N THR A 402 -7.39 -17.89 12.65
CA THR A 402 -7.22 -19.31 12.99
C THR A 402 -8.23 -19.79 14.04
N GLY A 403 -8.83 -20.94 13.77
CA GLY A 403 -9.68 -21.64 14.74
C GLY A 403 -8.89 -22.26 15.92
N PRO A 404 -9.57 -23.00 16.81
CA PRO A 404 -8.98 -23.57 18.03
C PRO A 404 -7.74 -24.47 17.79
N GLU A 405 -7.66 -25.14 16.63
CA GLU A 405 -6.53 -25.99 16.24
C GLU A 405 -5.37 -25.22 15.56
N GLY A 406 -5.43 -23.88 15.54
CA GLY A 406 -4.46 -23.03 14.85
C GLY A 406 -4.58 -23.08 13.33
N ASN A 407 -5.63 -23.70 12.80
CA ASN A 407 -5.86 -23.87 11.37
C ASN A 407 -6.74 -22.75 10.79
N ALA A 408 -6.42 -22.29 9.58
CA ALA A 408 -7.23 -21.44 8.71
C ALA A 408 -6.99 -21.84 7.24
N THR A 409 -7.84 -21.38 6.32
CA THR A 409 -7.64 -21.61 4.87
C THR A 409 -7.71 -20.29 4.14
N LEU A 410 -6.61 -19.92 3.47
CA LEU A 410 -6.63 -18.86 2.46
C LEU A 410 -7.23 -19.47 1.19
N ALA A 411 -8.39 -19.00 0.74
CA ALA A 411 -9.12 -19.58 -0.39
C ALA A 411 -8.73 -18.92 -1.72
N GLN A 412 -8.80 -19.68 -2.82
CA GLN A 412 -8.75 -19.16 -4.20
C GLN A 412 -7.53 -18.28 -4.58
N LEU A 413 -6.34 -18.63 -4.09
CA LEU A 413 -5.09 -17.96 -4.45
C LEU A 413 -4.66 -18.38 -5.87
N PRO A 414 -4.44 -17.45 -6.82
CA PRO A 414 -3.76 -17.76 -8.07
C PRO A 414 -2.28 -18.13 -7.85
N PRO A 415 -1.54 -18.54 -8.91
CA PRO A 415 -0.10 -18.78 -8.80
C PRO A 415 0.63 -17.47 -8.51
N GLY A 416 1.53 -17.45 -7.53
CA GLY A 416 2.18 -16.20 -7.12
C GLY A 416 3.12 -16.32 -5.94
N SER A 417 3.77 -15.21 -5.59
CA SER A 417 4.63 -15.08 -4.41
C SER A 417 3.95 -14.20 -3.36
N TYR A 418 3.73 -14.76 -2.16
CA TYR A 418 2.89 -14.19 -1.12
C TYR A 418 3.69 -13.87 0.14
N ASN A 419 3.33 -12.77 0.80
CA ASN A 419 3.90 -12.34 2.08
C ASN A 419 2.83 -12.45 3.17
N LEU A 420 2.77 -13.59 3.85
CA LEU A 420 1.80 -13.87 4.92
C LEU A 420 2.21 -13.10 6.18
N ARG A 421 1.49 -12.02 6.49
CA ARG A 421 1.62 -11.21 7.70
C ARG A 421 0.74 -11.81 8.79
N VAL A 422 1.35 -12.43 9.80
CA VAL A 422 0.63 -13.08 10.90
C VAL A 422 0.70 -12.23 12.16
N THR A 423 -0.47 -11.85 12.68
CA THR A 423 -0.63 -11.15 13.96
C THR A 423 -1.27 -12.12 14.95
N VAL A 424 -0.69 -12.24 16.14
CA VAL A 424 -1.15 -13.16 17.19
C VAL A 424 -1.66 -12.38 18.40
N PRO A 425 -2.74 -12.85 19.08
CA PRO A 425 -3.20 -12.24 20.32
C PRO A 425 -2.08 -12.21 21.36
N TYR A 426 -1.69 -11.00 21.77
CA TYR A 426 -0.64 -10.75 22.77
C TYR A 426 0.72 -11.39 22.46
N GLY A 427 1.02 -11.65 21.18
CA GLY A 427 2.28 -12.25 20.72
C GLY A 427 3.11 -11.34 19.81
N VAL A 428 4.16 -11.90 19.21
CA VAL A 428 5.03 -11.16 18.26
C VAL A 428 4.56 -11.40 16.82
N ARG A 429 4.35 -10.31 16.06
CA ARG A 429 4.01 -10.35 14.64
C ARG A 429 5.09 -11.08 13.83
N SER A 430 4.67 -11.94 12.90
CA SER A 430 5.55 -12.66 11.98
C SER A 430 5.24 -12.31 10.53
N ILE A 431 6.23 -12.46 9.65
CA ILE A 431 6.05 -12.37 8.19
C ILE A 431 6.73 -13.59 7.56
N VAL A 432 5.95 -14.39 6.83
CA VAL A 432 6.44 -15.56 6.10
C VAL A 432 6.28 -15.34 4.60
N LYS A 433 7.35 -15.57 3.85
CA LYS A 433 7.31 -15.58 2.38
C LYS A 433 7.02 -16.99 1.90
N THR A 434 6.13 -17.12 0.93
CA THR A 434 5.76 -18.40 0.31
C THR A 434 5.51 -18.20 -1.18
N SER A 435 5.67 -19.27 -1.96
CA SER A 435 5.30 -19.31 -3.38
C SER A 435 4.21 -20.35 -3.58
N VAL A 436 3.06 -19.94 -4.12
CA VAL A 436 2.00 -20.85 -4.54
C VAL A 436 2.17 -21.11 -6.03
N LEU A 437 2.51 -22.35 -6.37
CA LEU A 437 2.57 -22.86 -7.77
C LEU A 437 1.72 -24.15 -7.91
N GLY A 438 1.03 -24.52 -6.84
CA GLY A 438 0.37 -25.82 -6.66
C GLY A 438 -0.18 -25.92 -5.22
N PRO A 439 -0.85 -27.03 -4.87
CA PRO A 439 -1.29 -27.28 -3.50
C PRO A 439 -0.11 -27.29 -2.53
N VAL A 440 -0.19 -26.47 -1.48
CA VAL A 440 0.85 -26.37 -0.44
C VAL A 440 0.20 -26.21 0.94
N ASN A 441 0.75 -26.91 1.93
CA ASN A 441 0.34 -26.78 3.33
C ASN A 441 1.39 -25.91 4.06
N ILE A 442 0.96 -24.81 4.67
CA ILE A 442 1.89 -23.84 5.26
C ILE A 442 1.80 -23.90 6.79
N SER A 443 2.92 -24.19 7.45
CA SER A 443 3.06 -24.09 8.91
C SER A 443 3.84 -22.83 9.28
N ILE A 444 3.28 -21.99 10.15
CA ILE A 444 3.84 -20.67 10.52
C ILE A 444 4.20 -20.64 12.02
N PRO A 445 5.51 -20.71 12.37
CA PRO A 445 5.96 -20.64 13.76
C PRO A 445 6.02 -19.20 14.28
N VAL A 446 5.23 -18.90 15.31
CA VAL A 446 5.06 -17.58 15.94
C VAL A 446 5.33 -17.64 17.45
N PHE A 447 5.68 -16.50 18.06
CA PHE A 447 5.79 -16.40 19.51
C PHE A 447 4.42 -16.09 20.13
N SER A 448 3.80 -17.09 20.76
CA SER A 448 2.55 -16.94 21.52
C SER A 448 2.80 -16.49 22.97
N ILE A 449 1.73 -16.17 23.72
CA ILE A 449 1.81 -15.86 25.16
C ILE A 449 2.62 -16.90 25.93
N ALA A 450 2.37 -18.19 25.69
CA ALA A 450 3.02 -19.26 26.46
C ALA A 450 4.55 -19.23 26.27
N GLU A 451 5.00 -18.87 25.07
CA GLU A 451 6.42 -18.84 24.71
C GLU A 451 7.09 -17.53 25.12
N LEU A 452 6.36 -16.41 25.07
CA LEU A 452 6.77 -15.15 25.69
C LEU A 452 6.97 -15.32 27.20
N LEU A 453 6.06 -16.02 27.89
CA LEU A 453 6.25 -16.38 29.30
C LEU A 453 7.50 -17.25 29.51
N THR A 454 7.74 -18.27 28.68
CA THR A 454 8.97 -19.08 28.75
C THR A 454 10.24 -18.24 28.57
N VAL A 455 10.23 -17.21 27.71
CA VAL A 455 11.40 -16.34 27.49
C VAL A 455 11.58 -15.30 28.59
N ILE A 456 10.48 -14.75 29.12
CA ILE A 456 10.49 -13.62 30.07
C ILE A 456 10.62 -14.08 31.53
N MET A 457 10.03 -15.21 31.91
CA MET A 457 10.02 -15.67 33.30
C MET A 457 11.40 -16.05 33.86
N PRO A 458 12.31 -16.74 33.12
CA PRO A 458 13.63 -17.09 33.64
C PRO A 458 14.50 -15.88 34.07
N PRO A 459 14.69 -14.81 33.26
CA PRO A 459 15.46 -13.65 33.71
C PRO A 459 14.79 -12.91 34.87
N ILE A 460 13.46 -12.83 34.92
CA ILE A 460 12.73 -12.26 36.08
C ILE A 460 12.97 -13.10 37.34
N ALA A 461 12.88 -14.43 37.25
CA ALA A 461 13.12 -15.32 38.38
C ALA A 461 14.56 -15.24 38.90
N VAL A 462 15.55 -15.14 38.00
CA VAL A 462 16.96 -14.91 38.36
C VAL A 462 17.14 -13.55 39.05
N ALA A 463 16.54 -12.47 38.53
CA ALA A 463 16.61 -11.15 39.15
C ALA A 463 16.01 -11.14 40.56
N ILE A 464 14.84 -11.75 40.75
CA ILE A 464 14.19 -11.91 42.06
C ILE A 464 15.09 -12.71 43.00
N ALA A 465 15.67 -13.83 42.55
CA ALA A 465 16.58 -14.65 43.37
C ALA A 465 17.82 -13.86 43.81
N VAL A 466 18.42 -13.06 42.92
CA VAL A 466 19.56 -12.19 43.25
C VAL A 466 19.18 -11.13 44.29
N VAL A 467 18.02 -10.48 44.15
CA VAL A 467 17.52 -9.49 45.12
C VAL A 467 17.26 -10.14 46.48
N LEU A 468 16.58 -11.30 46.52
CA LEU A 468 16.33 -12.04 47.76
C LEU A 468 17.62 -12.50 48.46
N LEU A 469 18.63 -12.94 47.69
CA LEU A 469 19.95 -13.29 48.23
C LEU A 469 20.70 -12.07 48.77
N ALA A 470 20.61 -10.92 48.10
CA ALA A 470 21.20 -9.66 48.57
C ALA A 470 20.52 -9.17 49.87
N LEU A 471 19.18 -9.17 49.91
CA LEU A 471 18.40 -8.83 51.11
C LEU A 471 18.70 -9.78 52.28
N LYS A 472 18.80 -11.09 52.03
CA LYS A 472 19.16 -12.08 53.06
C LYS A 472 20.58 -11.86 53.60
N ARG A 473 21.54 -11.51 52.74
CA ARG A 473 22.91 -11.14 53.17
C ARG A 473 22.92 -9.86 54.00
N GLU A 474 22.19 -8.82 53.59
CA GLU A 474 22.13 -7.55 54.32
C GLU A 474 21.38 -7.69 55.66
N HIS A 475 20.30 -8.47 55.71
CA HIS A 475 19.62 -8.78 56.97
C HIS A 475 20.53 -9.57 57.93
N ALA A 476 21.23 -10.59 57.43
CA ALA A 476 22.22 -11.32 58.24
C ALA A 476 23.34 -10.39 58.73
N ARG A 477 23.79 -9.43 57.91
CA ARG A 477 24.78 -8.43 58.29
C ARG A 477 24.28 -7.50 59.40
N ARG A 478 23.02 -7.05 59.35
CA ARG A 478 22.40 -6.20 60.38
C ARG A 478 22.18 -6.93 61.70
N VAL A 479 21.77 -8.20 61.65
CA VAL A 479 21.63 -9.05 62.84
C VAL A 479 23.01 -9.40 63.45
N ALA A 480 24.06 -9.43 62.63
CA ALA A 480 25.45 -9.64 63.08
C ALA A 480 26.18 -8.35 63.53
N MET A 481 25.54 -7.18 63.49
CA MET A 481 26.11 -5.97 64.11
C MET A 481 25.92 -6.03 65.63
N PRO A 482 26.99 -5.87 66.45
CA PRO A 482 26.83 -5.84 67.90
C PRO A 482 26.05 -4.62 68.34
N THR A 483 24.99 -4.82 69.14
CA THR A 483 24.37 -3.76 69.94
C THR A 483 25.34 -3.36 71.05
N THR A 484 26.17 -2.34 70.80
CA THR A 484 27.11 -1.80 71.79
C THR A 484 26.38 -1.04 72.89
N PRO A 485 26.52 -1.41 74.19
CA PRO A 485 26.12 -0.55 75.29
C PRO A 485 27.09 0.64 75.41
N PRO A 486 26.68 1.76 76.01
CA PRO A 486 27.55 2.92 76.17
C PRO A 486 28.69 2.63 77.16
N TYR A 487 29.94 2.78 76.70
CA TYR A 487 31.13 2.69 77.55
C TYR A 487 31.38 4.02 78.32
N PRO A 488 31.78 3.97 79.59
CA PRO A 488 32.11 5.17 80.37
C PRO A 488 33.48 5.73 79.95
N ILE A 489 33.54 7.04 79.68
CA ILE A 489 34.78 7.75 79.35
C ILE A 489 35.38 8.35 80.63
N ALA A 490 36.56 7.87 81.04
CA ALA A 490 37.37 8.54 82.05
C ALA A 490 38.19 9.68 81.39
N ILE A 491 37.87 10.93 81.70
CA ILE A 491 38.57 12.10 81.14
C ILE A 491 39.75 12.48 82.05
N PRO A 492 41.00 12.54 81.56
CA PRO A 492 42.14 12.98 82.36
C PRO A 492 42.05 14.48 82.68
N VAL A 493 42.24 14.82 83.96
CA VAL A 493 42.24 16.20 84.45
C VAL A 493 43.48 16.94 83.94
N ALA A 494 43.29 18.07 83.25
CA ALA A 494 44.38 18.96 82.84
C ALA A 494 44.61 20.00 83.94
N PHE A 495 45.84 20.49 84.10
CA PHE A 495 46.18 21.52 85.11
C PHE A 495 46.67 22.79 84.43
N CYS A 496 46.48 23.95 85.07
CA CYS A 496 46.96 25.24 84.59
C CYS A 496 48.48 25.34 84.71
N GLY A 497 49.19 25.58 83.61
CA GLY A 497 50.65 25.71 83.58
C GLY A 497 51.23 26.92 84.34
N ALA A 498 50.41 27.90 84.74
CA ALA A 498 50.85 29.10 85.44
C ALA A 498 50.66 29.07 86.96
N CYS A 499 49.63 28.36 87.46
CA CYS A 499 49.29 28.34 88.90
C CYS A 499 49.01 26.94 89.46
N GLY A 500 49.12 25.88 88.66
CA GLY A 500 49.00 24.48 89.10
C GLY A 500 47.58 24.01 89.46
N LYS A 501 46.55 24.86 89.37
CA LYS A 501 45.15 24.45 89.65
C LYS A 501 44.61 23.51 88.56
N PRO A 502 43.85 22.45 88.89
CA PRO A 502 43.12 21.65 87.90
C PRO A 502 42.11 22.50 87.12
N LEU A 503 42.05 22.26 85.81
CA LEU A 503 41.12 22.84 84.85
C LEU A 503 40.05 21.81 84.50
N SER A 504 38.79 22.26 84.49
CA SER A 504 37.66 21.49 83.97
C SER A 504 37.84 21.22 82.46
N PRO A 505 37.36 20.10 81.91
CA PRO A 505 37.46 19.81 80.48
C PRO A 505 36.93 20.93 79.56
N ALA A 506 35.93 21.68 80.01
CA ALA A 506 35.29 22.79 79.29
C ALA A 506 35.91 24.19 79.56
N GLU A 507 36.90 24.32 80.45
CA GLU A 507 37.57 25.61 80.69
C GLU A 507 38.63 25.88 79.60
N PHE A 508 38.48 27.02 78.92
CA PHE A 508 39.43 27.53 77.91
C PHE A 508 40.52 28.44 78.52
N PHE A 509 40.27 28.97 79.73
CA PHE A 509 41.16 29.86 80.49
C PHE A 509 41.11 29.46 81.97
N CYS A 510 42.19 29.67 82.73
CA CYS A 510 42.17 29.39 84.17
C CYS A 510 41.35 30.44 84.93
N THR A 511 40.29 30.01 85.62
CA THR A 511 39.39 30.86 86.42
C THR A 511 40.06 31.58 87.61
N THR A 512 41.32 31.27 87.93
CA THR A 512 42.05 31.87 89.08
C THR A 512 43.18 32.82 88.66
N CYS A 513 43.69 32.74 87.42
CA CYS A 513 44.78 33.61 86.93
C CYS A 513 44.66 34.06 85.46
N GLY A 514 43.57 33.71 84.76
CA GLY A 514 43.26 34.15 83.40
C GLY A 514 44.02 33.46 82.25
N THR A 515 45.00 32.60 82.53
CA THR A 515 45.88 32.04 81.47
C THR A 515 45.12 31.10 80.50
N PRO A 516 45.22 31.29 79.16
CA PRO A 516 44.58 30.43 78.15
C PRO A 516 45.24 29.05 78.00
N ARG A 517 44.44 28.06 77.54
CA ARG A 517 44.82 26.65 77.37
C ARG A 517 45.35 26.37 75.95
N SER A 518 46.65 26.17 75.78
CA SER A 518 47.31 25.98 74.47
C SER A 518 47.40 24.50 74.02
N ARG A 519 47.28 24.24 72.71
CA ARG A 519 47.64 22.94 72.07
C ARG A 519 48.11 23.09 70.60
N SER A 520 49.03 22.20 70.22
CA SER A 520 49.68 22.02 68.91
C SER A 520 50.20 20.55 68.84
N THR A 521 50.61 19.91 67.74
CA THR A 521 50.83 20.32 66.33
C THR A 521 50.44 19.15 65.38
N GLN A 522 50.25 19.42 64.09
CA GLN A 522 50.04 18.41 63.03
C GLN A 522 51.37 17.98 62.36
N PRO A 523 51.50 16.72 61.89
CA PRO A 523 52.49 16.32 60.88
C PRO A 523 51.91 15.66 59.59
N SER A 524 52.80 15.44 58.61
CA SER A 524 52.55 15.44 57.15
C SER A 524 52.42 14.05 56.46
N PRO A 525 51.96 13.97 55.20
CA PRO A 525 51.82 12.72 54.44
C PRO A 525 53.07 12.32 53.59
N PRO A 526 53.21 11.05 53.14
CA PRO A 526 54.36 10.56 52.36
C PRO A 526 54.24 10.72 50.81
N PRO A 527 55.33 10.54 50.03
CA PRO A 527 55.47 11.10 48.66
C PRO A 527 55.10 10.18 47.48
N GLN A 528 54.99 10.79 46.29
CA GLN A 528 54.77 10.15 44.97
C GLN A 528 56.06 9.63 44.30
N LEU A 529 55.89 8.70 43.34
CA LEU A 529 56.88 8.32 42.31
C LEU A 529 56.13 8.03 40.97
N PRO A 530 56.79 8.05 39.79
CA PRO A 530 56.29 8.85 38.66
C PRO A 530 55.73 8.07 37.46
N ALA A 531 55.28 8.83 36.45
CA ALA A 531 54.52 8.39 35.29
C ALA A 531 55.35 7.69 34.19
N SER A 532 54.64 6.96 33.33
CA SER A 532 55.05 6.65 31.95
C SER A 532 53.85 6.85 31.01
N SER A 533 54.13 7.19 29.76
CA SER A 533 53.23 7.90 28.84
C SER A 533 52.65 7.05 27.72
N SER A 534 51.36 7.26 27.39
CA SER A 534 50.84 7.24 26.01
C SER A 534 49.46 7.92 25.95
N ALA A 535 49.22 8.68 24.87
CA ALA A 535 48.02 9.51 24.68
C ALA A 535 46.86 8.74 23.99
N PRO A 536 45.59 9.23 24.04
CA PRO A 536 44.40 8.44 23.73
C PRO A 536 43.89 8.59 22.28
N PRO A 537 43.13 7.59 21.76
CA PRO A 537 42.25 7.76 20.59
C PRO A 537 40.88 8.40 20.94
N PRO A 538 40.14 8.93 19.92
CA PRO A 538 38.98 9.83 20.09
C PRO A 538 37.64 9.12 20.38
N PRO A 539 36.57 9.86 20.74
CA PRO A 539 35.26 9.27 21.06
C PRO A 539 34.52 8.70 19.84
N PRO A 540 33.68 7.67 20.02
CA PRO A 540 32.80 7.15 18.98
C PRO A 540 31.62 8.11 18.69
N GLN A 541 31.13 8.09 17.45
CA GLN A 541 29.80 8.58 17.08
C GLN A 541 28.75 7.52 17.37
#